data_AF-A0A659UCT3-F1
#
_entry.id   AF-A0A659UCT3-F1
#
_cell.length_a   1.000
_cell.length_b   1.000
_cell.length_c   1.000
_cell.angle_alpha   90.00
_cell.angle_beta   90.00
_cell.angle_gamma   90.00
#
_symmetry.space_group_name_H-M   'P 1'
#
loop_
_entity.id
_entity.type
_entity.pdbx_description
1 polymer ?
#
loop_
_entity_poly.entity_id
_entity_poly.type
_entity_poly.pdbx_seq_one_letter_code
_entity_poly.pdbx_strand_id
1 'polypeptide(L)'
;PNLRDSIRLARQARKLGYHALSALPPHSYPFSDEEVFGYYQALAAATDLPLIVYEIPLRTGRPLPLPLLVRLLDLSNVVGIKFTSTDLFKYSLLRKRQPQKLFY
;
A
#
# COMPACT_ATOMS: atom_id res chain seq x y z
N PRO A 1 -9.64 3.08 5.53
CA PRO A 1 -9.68 1.88 6.41
C PRO A 1 -9.28 2.25 7.84
N ASN A 2 -9.83 1.58 8.86
CA ASN A 2 -9.36 1.69 10.23
C ASN A 2 -8.18 0.72 10.46
N LEU A 3 -7.09 1.19 11.08
CA LEU A 3 -5.88 0.39 11.31
C LEU A 3 -6.15 -0.88 12.15
N ARG A 4 -6.93 -0.78 13.23
CA ARG A 4 -7.20 -1.91 14.13
C ARG A 4 -7.90 -3.06 13.38
N ASP A 5 -8.89 -2.73 12.56
CA ASP A 5 -9.58 -3.72 11.74
C ASP A 5 -8.71 -4.27 10.63
N SER A 6 -7.91 -3.43 9.97
CA SER A 6 -6.95 -3.89 8.95
C SER A 6 -5.96 -4.91 9.52
N ILE A 7 -5.42 -4.67 10.72
CA ILE A 7 -4.52 -5.62 11.41
C ILE A 7 -5.25 -6.91 11.78
N ARG A 8 -6.48 -6.81 12.30
CA ARG A 8 -7.29 -7.98 12.64
C ARG A 8 -7.54 -8.86 11.41
N LEU A 9 -7.94 -8.23 10.29
CA LEU A 9 -8.17 -8.91 9.02
C LEU A 9 -6.88 -9.49 8.44
N ALA A 10 -5.76 -8.78 8.51
CA ALA A 10 -4.45 -9.28 8.07
C ALA A 10 -4.06 -10.57 8.78
N ARG A 11 -4.20 -10.60 10.12
CA ARG A 11 -3.92 -11.79 10.94
C ARG A 11 -4.89 -12.94 10.63
N GLN A 12 -6.16 -12.64 10.36
CA GLN A 12 -7.14 -13.64 9.94
C GLN A 12 -6.80 -14.21 8.56
N ALA A 13 -6.46 -13.36 7.59
CA ALA A 13 -6.03 -13.78 6.25
C ALA A 13 -4.82 -14.72 6.33
N ARG A 14 -3.85 -14.43 7.21
CA ARG A 14 -2.71 -15.33 7.44
C ARG A 14 -3.14 -16.71 7.95
N LYS A 15 -4.03 -16.74 8.95
CA LYS A 15 -4.57 -18.00 9.50
C LYS A 15 -5.35 -18.81 8.47
N LEU A 16 -6.02 -18.15 7.54
CA LEU A 16 -6.80 -18.76 6.47
C LEU A 16 -5.95 -19.19 5.26
N GLY A 17 -4.65 -18.96 5.27
CA GLY A 17 -3.75 -19.38 4.20
C GLY A 17 -3.78 -18.49 2.94
N TYR A 18 -4.19 -17.23 3.06
CA TYR A 18 -4.07 -16.29 1.95
C TYR A 18 -2.60 -16.07 1.57
N HIS A 19 -2.34 -15.88 0.27
CA HIS A 19 -0.99 -15.72 -0.26
C HIS A 19 -0.42 -14.30 -0.10
N ALA A 20 -1.29 -13.29 -0.02
CA ALA A 20 -0.90 -11.88 0.07
C ALA A 20 -2.05 -11.03 0.62
N LEU A 21 -1.70 -9.83 1.05
CA LEU A 21 -2.62 -8.76 1.43
C LEU A 21 -2.59 -7.66 0.36
N SER A 22 -3.71 -6.95 0.21
CA SER A 22 -3.73 -5.66 -0.49
C SER A 22 -4.55 -4.66 0.30
N ALA A 23 -4.06 -3.43 0.39
CA ALA A 23 -4.68 -2.40 1.21
C ALA A 23 -4.72 -1.05 0.51
N LEU A 24 -5.90 -0.41 0.58
CA LEU A 24 -6.07 1.00 0.27
C LEU A 24 -5.42 1.88 1.34
N PRO A 25 -4.96 3.08 1.00
CA PRO A 25 -4.56 4.06 2.01
C PRO A 25 -5.77 4.45 2.88
N PRO A 26 -5.54 4.87 4.13
CA PRO A 26 -6.58 5.52 4.91
C PRO A 26 -7.01 6.82 4.19
N HIS A 27 -8.30 6.97 3.95
CA HIS A 27 -8.84 8.03 3.08
C HIS A 27 -10.14 8.67 3.59
N SER A 28 -10.66 8.23 4.74
CA SER A 28 -11.89 8.78 5.32
C SER A 28 -11.71 10.18 5.93
N TYR A 29 -10.45 10.58 6.15
CA TYR A 29 -10.04 11.86 6.71
C TYR A 29 -8.83 12.37 5.92
N PRO A 30 -8.48 13.68 6.01
CA PRO A 30 -7.33 14.26 5.34
C PRO A 30 -6.01 13.87 6.04
N PHE A 31 -5.67 12.58 6.04
CA PHE A 31 -4.43 12.08 6.63
C PHE A 31 -3.20 12.67 5.95
N SER A 32 -2.21 13.06 6.73
CA SER A 32 -0.87 13.41 6.25
C SER A 32 -0.18 12.20 5.59
N ASP A 33 0.85 12.47 4.80
CA ASP A 33 1.65 11.40 4.19
C ASP A 33 2.31 10.50 5.25
N GLU A 34 2.67 11.06 6.41
CA GLU A 34 3.27 10.28 7.50
C GLU A 34 2.26 9.41 8.25
N GLU A 35 1.01 9.85 8.37
CA GLU A 35 -0.05 8.99 8.90
C GLU A 35 -0.38 7.85 7.95
N VAL A 36 -0.38 8.11 6.64
CA VAL A 36 -0.54 7.06 5.62
C VAL A 36 0.63 6.08 5.69
N PHE A 37 1.87 6.57 5.79
CA PHE A 37 3.06 5.74 5.94
C PHE A 37 2.99 4.88 7.20
N GLY A 38 2.68 5.48 8.36
CA GLY A 38 2.54 4.78 9.63
C GLY A 38 1.46 3.69 9.61
N TYR A 39 0.33 3.94 8.92
CA TYR A 39 -0.69 2.92 8.69
C TYR A 39 -0.14 1.70 7.95
N TYR A 40 0.57 1.92 6.82
CA TYR A 40 1.13 0.82 6.05
C TYR A 40 2.26 0.11 6.79
N GLN A 41 3.11 0.84 7.51
CA GLN A 41 4.18 0.26 8.33
C GLN A 41 3.62 -0.65 9.42
N ALA A 42 2.57 -0.20 10.13
CA ALA A 42 1.92 -1.01 11.16
C ALA A 42 1.19 -2.23 10.57
N LEU A 43 0.54 -2.07 9.41
CA LEU A 43 -0.12 -3.17 8.70
C LEU A 43 0.89 -4.20 8.18
N ALA A 44 1.98 -3.73 7.59
CA ALA A 44 3.12 -4.52 7.14
C ALA A 44 3.70 -5.35 8.31
N ALA A 45 3.89 -4.75 9.48
CA ALA A 45 4.41 -5.47 10.65
C ALA A 45 3.43 -6.48 11.28
N ALA A 46 2.16 -6.50 10.85
CA ALA A 46 1.13 -7.31 11.50
C ALA A 46 1.23 -8.81 11.20
N THR A 47 1.78 -9.17 10.04
CA THR A 47 1.97 -10.56 9.57
C THR A 47 3.18 -10.67 8.64
N ASP A 48 3.60 -11.90 8.37
CA ASP A 48 4.61 -12.29 7.38
C ASP A 48 4.08 -12.36 5.94
N LEU A 49 2.81 -12.00 5.70
CA LEU A 49 2.24 -12.02 4.35
C LEU A 49 2.84 -10.89 3.50
N PRO A 50 3.11 -11.15 2.20
CA PRO A 50 3.38 -10.12 1.22
C PRO A 50 2.25 -9.08 1.18
N LEU A 51 2.60 -7.79 1.16
CA LEU A 51 1.67 -6.68 1.08
C LEU A 51 1.78 -5.96 -0.26
N ILE A 52 0.64 -5.68 -0.88
CA ILE A 52 0.52 -4.91 -2.11
C ILE A 52 -0.20 -3.59 -1.80
N VAL A 53 0.48 -2.47 -2.02
CA VAL A 53 -0.10 -1.12 -1.88
C VAL A 53 -1.17 -0.94 -2.97
N TYR A 54 -2.35 -0.45 -2.63
CA TYR A 54 -3.40 -0.20 -3.62
C TYR A 54 -3.58 1.32 -3.83
N GLU A 55 -3.04 1.83 -4.93
CA GLU A 55 -3.16 3.22 -5.37
C GLU A 55 -4.35 3.36 -6.34
N ILE A 56 -5.45 3.97 -5.87
CA ILE A 56 -6.67 4.22 -6.67
C ILE A 56 -7.27 5.59 -6.33
N PRO A 57 -6.67 6.68 -6.84
CA PRO A 57 -7.04 8.06 -6.48
C PRO A 57 -8.51 8.39 -6.70
N LEU A 58 -9.10 7.81 -7.75
CA LEU A 58 -10.52 7.98 -8.08
C LEU A 58 -11.47 7.54 -6.94
N ARG A 59 -11.04 6.58 -6.11
CA ARG A 59 -11.81 6.08 -4.97
C ARG A 59 -11.37 6.70 -3.64
N THR A 60 -10.11 7.10 -3.51
CA THR A 60 -9.54 7.61 -2.26
C THR A 60 -9.57 9.13 -2.15
N GLY A 61 -9.96 9.84 -3.21
CA GLY A 61 -10.09 11.30 -3.22
C GLY A 61 -8.77 12.06 -3.33
N ARG A 62 -7.62 11.37 -3.25
CA ARG A 62 -6.31 11.95 -3.56
C ARG A 62 -5.31 10.93 -4.09
N PRO A 63 -4.43 11.32 -5.02
CA PRO A 63 -3.28 10.51 -5.39
C PRO A 63 -2.20 10.56 -4.30
N LEU A 64 -1.54 9.42 -4.04
CA LEU A 64 -0.35 9.42 -3.19
C LEU A 64 0.84 10.00 -3.97
N PRO A 65 1.65 10.87 -3.35
CA PRO A 65 2.80 11.47 -4.02
C PRO A 65 3.90 10.43 -4.24
N LEU A 66 4.71 10.63 -5.30
CA LEU A 66 5.76 9.69 -5.70
C LEU A 66 6.76 9.37 -4.55
N PRO A 67 7.25 10.33 -3.75
CA PRO A 67 8.14 10.02 -2.63
C PRO A 67 7.51 9.09 -1.59
N LEU A 68 6.21 9.25 -1.29
CA LEU A 68 5.50 8.37 -0.36
C LEU A 68 5.38 6.97 -0.95
N LEU A 69 4.99 6.82 -2.23
CA LEU A 69 4.89 5.51 -2.87
C LEU A 69 6.23 4.77 -2.88
N VAL A 70 7.34 5.46 -3.11
CA VAL A 70 8.69 4.87 -3.03
C VAL A 70 8.96 4.38 -1.61
N ARG A 71 8.74 5.22 -0.58
CA ARG A 71 8.92 4.83 0.83
C ARG A 71 8.07 3.64 1.23
N LEU A 72 6.82 3.57 0.76
CA LEU A 72 5.94 2.43 1.01
C LEU A 72 6.47 1.14 0.38
N LEU A 73 6.99 1.22 -0.84
CA LEU A 73 7.60 0.09 -1.54
C LEU A 73 8.91 -0.36 -0.88
N ASP A 74 9.63 0.51 -0.17
CA ASP A 74 10.85 0.14 0.56
C ASP A 74 10.59 -0.67 1.85
N LEU A 75 9.33 -0.79 2.29
CA LEU A 75 8.98 -1.67 3.42
C LEU A 75 9.28 -3.14 3.06
N SER A 76 9.86 -3.88 4.00
CA SER A 76 10.47 -5.19 3.75
C SER A 76 9.53 -6.25 3.15
N ASN A 77 8.27 -6.27 3.59
CA ASN A 77 7.25 -7.20 3.09
C ASN A 77 6.28 -6.56 2.09
N VAL A 78 6.51 -5.32 1.66
CA VAL A 78 5.76 -4.72 0.56
C VAL A 78 6.38 -5.19 -0.76
N VAL A 79 5.68 -6.08 -1.46
CA VAL A 79 6.19 -6.71 -2.68
C VAL A 79 5.79 -5.98 -3.95
N GLY A 80 4.83 -5.05 -3.87
CA GLY A 80 4.36 -4.36 -5.05
C GLY A 80 3.26 -3.34 -4.81
N ILE A 81 2.72 -2.88 -5.94
CA ILE A 81 1.65 -1.90 -6.02
C ILE A 81 0.62 -2.34 -7.06
N LYS A 82 -0.65 -2.24 -6.71
CA LYS A 82 -1.77 -2.24 -7.65
C LYS A 82 -2.07 -0.80 -8.01
N PHE A 83 -1.76 -0.41 -9.24
CA PHE A 83 -1.78 0.98 -9.70
C PHE A 83 -3.01 1.22 -10.58
N THR A 84 -4.09 1.71 -9.98
CA THR A 84 -5.34 2.07 -10.68
C THR A 84 -5.47 3.60 -10.76
N SER A 85 -4.42 4.26 -11.21
CA SER A 85 -4.39 5.68 -11.56
C SER A 85 -4.09 5.84 -13.04
N THR A 86 -4.60 6.90 -13.66
CA THR A 86 -4.32 7.24 -15.07
C THR A 86 -3.02 8.03 -15.25
N ASP A 87 -2.32 8.35 -14.17
CA ASP A 87 -1.02 9.02 -14.18
C ASP A 87 0.11 8.07 -14.61
N LEU A 88 0.24 7.88 -15.92
CA LEU A 88 1.25 7.01 -16.53
C LEU A 88 2.68 7.55 -16.34
N PHE A 89 2.83 8.87 -16.16
CA PHE A 89 4.12 9.46 -15.87
C PHE A 89 4.61 9.01 -14.49
N LYS A 90 3.79 9.14 -13.45
CA LYS A 90 4.09 8.63 -12.11
C LYS A 90 4.31 7.12 -12.10
N TYR A 91 3.52 6.36 -12.87
CA TYR A 91 3.72 4.92 -13.04
C TYR A 91 5.11 4.58 -13.59
N SER A 92 5.53 5.24 -14.69
CA SER A 92 6.84 5.01 -15.30
C SER A 92 8.01 5.38 -14.38
N LEU A 93 7.90 6.49 -13.64
CA LEU A 93 8.90 6.89 -12.66
C LEU A 93 8.99 5.88 -11.50
N LEU A 94 7.87 5.37 -11.02
CA LEU A 94 7.84 4.41 -9.93
C LEU A 94 8.49 3.09 -10.36
N ARG A 95 8.20 2.59 -11.57
CA ARG A 95 8.87 1.41 -12.15
C ARG A 95 10.38 1.59 -12.29
N LYS A 96 10.82 2.77 -12.72
CA LYS A 96 12.26 3.08 -12.83
C LYS A 96 12.95 3.08 -11.47
N ARG A 97 12.29 3.59 -10.42
CA ARG A 97 12.86 3.66 -9.06
C ARG A 97 12.80 2.33 -8.31
N GLN A 98 11.79 1.51 -8.59
CA GLN A 98 11.51 0.25 -7.88
C GLN A 98 11.40 -0.93 -8.86
N PRO A 99 12.46 -1.25 -9.63
CA PRO A 99 12.38 -2.23 -10.72
C PRO A 99 12.12 -3.67 -10.26
N GLN A 100 12.39 -3.98 -8.99
CA GLN A 100 12.20 -5.32 -8.40
C GLN A 100 10.78 -5.55 -7.85
N LYS A 101 9.93 -4.51 -7.81
CA LYS A 101 8.59 -4.61 -7.25
C LYS A 101 7.58 -5.05 -8.31
N LEU A 102 6.51 -5.68 -7.86
CA LEU A 102 5.39 -6.09 -8.72
C LEU A 102 4.48 -4.90 -8.99
N PHE A 103 4.06 -4.74 -10.25
CA PHE A 103 3.12 -3.71 -10.68
C PHE A 103 1.93 -4.38 -11.33
N TYR A 104 0.76 -4.18 -10.74
CA TYR A 104 -0.54 -4.67 -11.22
C TYR A 104 -1.43 -3.52 -11.70
#